data_AF-A0A7S0BEU1-F1
#
_entry.id   AF-A0A7S0BEU1-F1
#
_cell.length_a   1.000
_cell.length_b   1.000
_cell.length_c   1.000
_cell.angle_alpha   90.00
_cell.angle_beta   90.00
_cell.angle_gamma   90.00
#
_symmetry.space_group_name_H-M   'P 1'
#
loop_
_entity.id
_entity.type
_entity.pdbx_description
1 polymer ?
#
loop_
_entity_poly.entity_id
_entity_poly.type
_entity_poly.pdbx_seq_one_letter_code
_entity_poly.pdbx_strand_id
1 'polypeptide(L)'
;TISSEHGIAFDGAYTGTNSSQLDRVDVYYNEGSKGRYVPRAILTDLEPGVVDNIRSSSMGGLFRPENIVHGQSGAGNNWAKGHYTEGAELIDSVLDVVRKEAES
;
A
#
# COMPACT_ATOMS: atom_id res chain seq x y z
N THR A 1 -10.87 3.63 -11.59
CA THR A 1 -9.73 3.59 -10.65
C THR A 1 -8.53 3.08 -11.42
N ILE A 2 -7.30 3.40 -10.99
CA ILE A 2 -6.08 2.98 -11.69
C ILE A 2 -6.07 1.46 -11.94
N SER A 3 -6.44 0.63 -10.95
CA SER A 3 -6.52 -0.82 -11.11
C SER A 3 -7.50 -1.22 -12.23
N SER A 4 -8.69 -0.63 -12.28
CA SER A 4 -9.67 -0.93 -13.34
C SER A 4 -9.21 -0.50 -14.73
N GLU A 5 -8.49 0.62 -14.84
CA GLU A 5 -7.94 1.11 -16.12
C GLU A 5 -6.88 0.15 -16.67
N HIS A 6 -6.01 -0.36 -15.80
CA HIS A 6 -5.01 -1.38 -16.11
C HIS A 6 -5.56 -2.82 -16.12
N GLY A 7 -6.86 -3.02 -15.86
CA GLY A 7 -7.48 -4.36 -15.85
C GLY A 7 -6.97 -5.26 -14.73
N ILE A 8 -6.51 -4.71 -13.61
CA ILE A 8 -6.01 -5.44 -12.44
C ILE A 8 -7.16 -5.62 -11.43
N ALA A 9 -7.45 -6.87 -11.09
CA ALA A 9 -8.42 -7.24 -10.06
C ALA A 9 -7.86 -7.06 -8.64
N PHE A 10 -8.73 -7.12 -7.63
CA PHE A 10 -8.35 -6.89 -6.23
C PHE A 10 -7.50 -8.00 -5.59
N ASP A 11 -7.30 -9.11 -6.28
CA ASP A 11 -6.32 -10.14 -5.92
C ASP A 11 -4.96 -9.94 -6.60
N GLY A 12 -4.85 -8.97 -7.52
CA GLY A 12 -3.67 -8.67 -8.32
C GLY A 12 -3.63 -9.38 -9.67
N ALA A 13 -4.66 -10.14 -10.05
CA ALA A 13 -4.71 -10.79 -11.36
C ALA A 13 -5.05 -9.79 -12.47
N TYR A 14 -4.37 -9.89 -13.61
CA TYR A 14 -4.77 -9.19 -14.83
C TYR A 14 -5.97 -9.88 -15.47
N THR A 15 -7.07 -9.16 -15.60
CA THR A 15 -8.33 -9.60 -16.22
C THR A 15 -8.73 -8.73 -17.41
N GLY A 16 -7.80 -7.89 -17.91
CA GLY A 16 -8.03 -7.04 -19.06
C GLY A 16 -8.09 -7.81 -20.37
N THR A 17 -8.63 -7.15 -21.39
CA THR A 17 -8.81 -7.73 -22.73
C THR A 17 -7.92 -7.05 -23.78
N ASN A 18 -7.28 -5.94 -23.43
CA ASN A 18 -6.44 -5.16 -24.34
C ASN A 18 -5.02 -5.05 -23.78
N SER A 19 -4.03 -5.49 -24.57
CA SER A 19 -2.62 -5.45 -24.17
C SER A 19 -2.13 -4.04 -23.81
N SER A 20 -2.70 -2.98 -24.39
CA SER A 20 -2.33 -1.61 -24.05
C SER A 20 -2.67 -1.22 -22.61
N GLN A 21 -3.51 -2.01 -21.92
CA GLN A 21 -3.79 -1.79 -20.49
C GLN A 21 -2.59 -2.11 -19.61
N LEU A 22 -1.62 -2.88 -20.10
CA LEU A 22 -0.38 -3.15 -19.38
C LEU A 22 0.74 -2.15 -19.74
N ASP A 23 0.48 -1.23 -20.66
CA ASP A 23 1.45 -0.19 -21.00
C ASP A 23 1.73 0.68 -19.77
N ARG A 24 3.01 0.74 -19.37
CA ARG A 24 3.50 1.52 -18.22
C ARG A 24 2.87 1.13 -16.88
N VAL A 25 2.37 -0.10 -16.75
CA VAL A 25 1.81 -0.60 -15.49
C VAL A 25 2.85 -0.64 -14.36
N ASP A 26 4.13 -0.77 -14.72
CA ASP A 26 5.32 -0.76 -13.86
C ASP A 26 5.52 0.54 -13.07
N VAL A 27 4.90 1.64 -13.54
CA VAL A 27 4.93 2.93 -12.82
C VAL A 27 4.23 2.81 -11.47
N TYR A 28 3.12 2.05 -11.41
CA TYR A 28 2.28 1.95 -10.21
C TYR A 28 2.25 0.54 -9.59
N TYR A 29 2.64 -0.49 -10.33
CA TYR A 29 2.60 -1.88 -9.88
C TYR A 29 3.92 -2.59 -10.15
N ASN A 30 4.35 -3.40 -9.19
CA ASN A 30 5.39 -4.39 -9.41
C ASN A 30 4.76 -5.70 -9.91
N GLU A 31 5.34 -6.31 -10.94
CA GLU A 31 4.96 -7.65 -11.38
C GLU A 31 5.63 -8.69 -10.46
N GLY A 32 4.82 -9.33 -9.63
CA GLY A 32 5.23 -10.41 -8.75
C GLY A 32 5.21 -11.79 -9.44
N SER A 33 5.49 -12.83 -8.66
CA SER A 33 5.42 -14.20 -9.15
C SER A 33 4.02 -14.54 -9.69
N LYS A 34 3.97 -15.36 -10.75
CA LYS A 34 2.73 -15.86 -11.36
C LYS A 34 1.85 -14.78 -12.01
N GLY A 35 2.45 -13.68 -12.50
CA GLY A 35 1.74 -12.62 -13.21
C GLY A 35 0.80 -11.81 -12.31
N ARG A 36 1.15 -11.74 -11.02
CA ARG A 36 0.37 -11.00 -10.01
C ARG A 36 0.91 -9.59 -9.89
N TYR A 37 0.08 -8.59 -10.14
CA TYR A 37 0.41 -7.18 -10.00
C TYR A 37 0.17 -6.70 -8.57
N VAL A 38 1.18 -6.05 -8.00
CA VAL A 38 1.18 -5.60 -6.61
C VAL A 38 1.46 -4.09 -6.58
N PRO A 39 0.62 -3.26 -5.96
CA PRO A 39 0.82 -1.82 -5.95
C PRO A 39 2.14 -1.41 -5.30
N ARG A 40 2.82 -0.43 -5.89
CA ARG A 40 3.95 0.31 -5.30
C ARG A 40 3.41 1.34 -4.32
N ALA A 41 2.85 0.85 -3.22
CA ALA A 41 2.18 1.67 -2.21
C ALA A 41 2.61 1.28 -0.80
N ILE A 42 2.67 2.29 0.06
CA ILE A 42 2.92 2.15 1.50
C ILE A 42 1.72 2.76 2.22
N LEU A 43 1.10 1.97 3.09
CA LEU A 43 -0.06 2.38 3.86
C LEU A 43 0.42 2.67 5.27
N THR A 44 0.17 3.89 5.75
CA THR A 44 0.56 4.30 7.10
C THR A 44 -0.61 4.88 7.84
N ASP A 45 -0.78 4.46 9.09
CA ASP A 45 -1.72 5.04 10.03
C ASP A 45 -1.15 4.97 11.45
N LEU A 46 -1.52 5.88 12.33
CA LEU A 46 -1.14 5.79 13.73
C LEU A 46 -2.01 4.75 14.47
N GLU A 47 -3.19 4.45 13.94
CA GLU A 47 -4.13 3.50 14.55
C GLU A 47 -4.09 2.10 13.88
N PRO A 48 -4.09 1.01 14.67
CA PRO A 48 -4.09 -0.35 14.12
C PRO A 48 -5.41 -0.72 13.42
N GLY A 49 -6.53 -0.09 13.79
CA GLY A 49 -7.85 -0.46 13.30
C GLY A 49 -8.03 -0.29 11.79
N VAL A 50 -7.28 0.61 11.16
CA VAL A 50 -7.32 0.81 9.70
C VAL A 50 -6.70 -0.37 8.96
N VAL A 51 -5.67 -1.00 9.53
CA VAL A 51 -5.00 -2.16 8.93
C VAL A 51 -5.94 -3.37 8.87
N ASP A 52 -6.67 -3.63 9.95
CA ASP A 52 -7.62 -4.74 10.00
C ASP A 52 -8.77 -4.54 9.01
N ASN A 53 -9.25 -3.30 8.85
CA ASN A 53 -10.26 -2.96 7.85
C ASN A 53 -9.76 -3.20 6.42
N ILE A 54 -8.51 -2.83 6.11
CA ILE A 54 -7.93 -3.03 4.78
C ILE A 54 -7.70 -4.52 4.51
N ARG A 55 -7.16 -5.26 5.48
CA ARG A 55 -6.90 -6.71 5.36
C ARG A 55 -8.18 -7.53 5.20
N SER A 56 -9.26 -7.12 5.87
CA SER A 56 -10.58 -7.77 5.74
C SER A 56 -11.38 -7.29 4.52
N SER A 57 -10.94 -6.22 3.85
CA SER A 57 -11.58 -5.73 2.63
C SER A 57 -11.34 -6.66 1.45
N SER A 58 -12.14 -6.49 0.39
CA SER A 58 -11.92 -7.17 -0.90
C SER A 58 -10.55 -6.91 -1.51
N MET A 59 -9.88 -5.80 -1.13
CA MET A 59 -8.55 -5.41 -1.61
C MET A 59 -7.42 -5.84 -0.66
N GLY A 60 -7.73 -6.51 0.45
CA GLY A 60 -6.71 -6.90 1.44
C GLY A 60 -5.63 -7.80 0.85
N GLY A 61 -5.98 -8.60 -0.16
CA GLY A 61 -5.02 -9.41 -0.90
C GLY A 61 -4.09 -8.61 -1.80
N LEU A 62 -4.50 -7.42 -2.27
CA LEU A 62 -3.77 -6.65 -3.28
C LEU A 62 -2.45 -6.09 -2.74
N PHE A 63 -2.43 -5.67 -1.48
CA PHE A 63 -1.30 -4.98 -0.86
C PHE A 63 -0.33 -5.96 -0.20
N ARG A 64 0.96 -5.61 -0.19
CA ARG A 64 2.00 -6.30 0.58
C ARG A 64 1.76 -6.08 2.07
N PRO A 65 1.60 -7.14 2.89
CA PRO A 65 1.48 -6.98 4.33
C PRO A 65 2.66 -6.22 4.95
N GLU A 66 3.86 -6.39 4.40
CA GLU A 66 5.09 -5.71 4.80
C GLU A 66 5.09 -4.20 4.52
N ASN A 67 4.21 -3.71 3.64
CA ASN A 67 4.11 -2.29 3.30
C ASN A 67 3.01 -1.56 4.08
N ILE A 68 2.39 -2.23 5.06
CA ILE A 68 1.40 -1.63 5.94
C ILE A 68 2.05 -1.38 7.30
N VAL A 69 2.31 -0.12 7.60
CA VAL A 69 2.99 0.33 8.81
C VAL A 69 1.98 1.02 9.71
N HIS A 70 1.93 0.67 10.99
CA HIS A 70 1.00 1.33 11.90
C HIS A 70 1.52 1.52 13.32
N GLY A 71 1.01 2.56 13.97
CA GLY A 71 1.21 2.80 15.40
C GLY A 71 0.26 1.97 16.29
N GLN A 72 0.26 2.30 17.57
CA GLN A 72 -0.63 1.72 18.58
C GLN A 72 -1.62 2.73 19.17
N SER A 73 -1.59 3.98 18.69
CA SER A 73 -2.23 5.14 19.30
C SER A 73 -2.59 6.15 18.21
N GLY A 74 -3.69 6.88 18.34
CA GLY A 74 -4.11 7.87 17.34
C GLY A 74 -3.57 9.27 17.62
N ALA A 75 -3.43 10.09 16.56
CA ALA A 75 -3.17 11.52 16.72
C ALA A 75 -4.35 12.27 17.37
N GLY A 76 -5.57 11.72 17.31
CA GLY A 76 -6.76 12.33 17.92
C GLY A 76 -7.08 13.72 17.37
N ASN A 77 -7.00 13.89 16.05
CA ASN A 77 -7.16 15.18 15.34
C ASN A 77 -6.20 16.28 15.82
N ASN A 78 -5.08 15.92 16.47
CA ASN A 78 -4.05 16.85 16.89
C ASN A 78 -2.81 16.73 15.99
N TRP A 79 -2.55 17.76 15.20
CA TRP A 79 -1.39 17.82 14.32
C TRP A 79 -0.06 17.71 15.08
N ALA A 80 0.06 18.34 16.25
CA ALA A 80 1.31 18.31 17.03
C ALA A 80 1.65 16.90 17.51
N LYS A 81 0.64 16.10 17.88
CA LYS A 81 0.84 14.67 18.20
C LYS A 81 1.32 13.89 16.98
N GLY A 82 0.66 14.08 15.85
CA GLY A 82 1.06 13.42 14.60
C GLY A 82 2.46 13.80 14.13
N HIS A 83 2.90 15.04 14.35
CA HIS A 83 4.19 15.51 13.84
C HIS A 83 5.35 15.33 14.82
N TYR A 84 5.15 15.62 16.12
CA TYR A 84 6.24 15.70 17.09
C TYR A 84 6.32 14.54 18.08
N THR A 85 5.25 13.76 18.29
CA THR A 85 5.25 12.66 19.27
C THR A 85 4.96 11.32 18.61
N GLU A 86 3.69 10.96 18.40
CA GLU A 86 3.28 9.62 17.94
C GLU A 86 3.82 9.31 16.53
N GLY A 87 3.76 10.28 15.61
CA GLY A 87 4.31 10.07 14.28
C GLY A 87 5.83 10.14 14.21
N ALA A 88 6.48 10.81 15.17
CA ALA A 88 7.94 10.79 15.30
C ALA A 88 8.45 9.41 15.74
N GLU A 89 7.66 8.65 16.50
CA GLU A 89 7.99 7.25 16.83
C GLU A 89 7.78 6.30 15.64
N LEU A 90 6.84 6.60 14.74
CA LEU A 90 6.51 5.74 13.60
C LEU A 90 7.37 5.99 12.35
N ILE A 91 7.87 7.21 12.15
CA ILE A 91 8.47 7.65 10.89
C ILE A 91 9.67 6.80 10.44
N ASP A 92 10.53 6.36 11.36
CA ASP A 92 11.70 5.55 11.00
C ASP A 92 11.30 4.21 10.37
N SER A 93 10.24 3.59 10.90
CA SER A 93 9.70 2.34 10.33
C SER A 93 9.11 2.57 8.93
N VAL A 94 8.42 3.69 8.72
CA VAL A 94 7.88 4.06 7.39
C VAL A 94 9.02 4.30 6.40
N LEU A 95 10.06 5.05 6.81
CA LEU A 95 11.21 5.37 5.96
C LEU A 95 11.99 4.11 5.54
N ASP A 96 12.09 3.10 6.41
CA ASP A 96 12.74 1.84 6.06
C ASP A 96 11.95 1.06 5.01
N VAL A 97 10.61 1.08 5.05
CA VAL A 97 9.78 0.48 4.00
C VAL A 97 9.90 1.28 2.69
N VAL A 98 9.88 2.63 2.76
CA VAL A 98 10.10 3.51 1.59
C VAL A 98 11.43 3.18 0.91
N ARG A 99 12.51 3.01 1.69
CA ARG A 99 13.82 2.66 1.14
C ARG A 99 13.79 1.32 0.40
N LYS A 100 13.18 0.29 0.98
CA LYS A 100 13.05 -1.03 0.34
C LYS A 100 12.27 -0.97 -0.97
N GLU A 101 11.20 -0.18 -1.04
CA GLU A 101 10.39 -0.01 -2.26
C GLU A 101 11.06 0.91 -3.30
N ALA A 102 12.00 1.76 -2.89
CA ALA A 102 12.78 2.58 -3.81
C ALA A 102 13.95 1.81 -4.45
N GLU A 103 14.48 0.80 -3.75
CA GLU A 103 15.58 -0.05 -4.20
C GLU A 103 15.13 -1.31 -4.95
N SER A 104 13.81 -1.55 -5.05
CA SER A 104 13.21 -2.74 -5.67
C SER A 104 13.09 -2.71 -7.18
#